data_AF-A0A945L1J6-F1
#
_entry.id   AF-A0A945L1J6-F1
#
_cell.length_a   1.000
_cell.length_b   1.000
_cell.length_c   1.000
_cell.angle_alpha   90.00
_cell.angle_beta   90.00
_cell.angle_gamma   90.00
#
_symmetry.space_group_name_H-M   'P 1'
#
loop_
_entity.id
_entity.type
_entity.pdbx_description
1 polymer ?
#
loop_
_entity_poly.entity_id
_entity_poly.type
_entity_poly.pdbx_seq_one_letter_code
_entity_poly.pdbx_strand_id
1 'polypeptide(L)' 'MKKIEAIEGVIGVIIGRSYGGKSLGKTSRTGAVKIQRKQSGGLKAVTQTAKGLQELFIRTEANAEDGVIEAIEQLH' A
#
# COMPACT_ATOMS: atom_id res chain seq x y z
N MET A 1 8.56 -12.23 1.06
CA MET A 1 7.64 -11.09 0.84
C MET A 1 7.85 -10.59 -0.57
N LYS A 2 6.82 -10.60 -1.42
CA LYS A 2 6.89 -9.86 -2.70
C LYS A 2 6.88 -8.37 -2.35
N LYS A 3 7.83 -7.61 -2.88
CA LYS A 3 7.89 -6.16 -2.70
C LYS A 3 6.80 -5.52 -3.55
N ILE A 4 6.14 -4.47 -3.04
CA ILE A 4 5.13 -3.71 -3.81
C ILE A 4 5.75 -3.15 -5.10
N GLU A 5 7.02 -2.75 -5.05
CA GLU A 5 7.79 -2.26 -6.20
C GLU A 5 7.99 -3.30 -7.31
N ALA A 6 7.75 -4.57 -7.04
CA ALA A 6 7.87 -5.65 -8.03
C ALA A 6 6.53 -6.00 -8.70
N ILE A 7 5.46 -5.28 -8.38
CA ILE A 7 4.16 -5.45 -9.02
C ILE A 7 4.20 -4.73 -10.37
N GLU A 8 3.74 -5.39 -11.43
CA GLU A 8 3.61 -4.80 -12.77
C GLU A 8 2.73 -3.54 -12.72
N GLY A 9 3.15 -2.49 -13.42
CA GLY A 9 2.48 -1.20 -13.39
C GLY A 9 2.80 -0.32 -12.18
N VAL A 10 3.61 -0.78 -11.22
CA VAL A 10 4.15 0.09 -10.15
C VAL A 10 5.45 0.77 -10.62
N ILE A 11 5.46 2.10 -10.61
CA ILE A 11 6.64 2.92 -10.93
C ILE A 11 7.51 3.13 -9.68
N GLY A 12 6.88 3.22 -8.51
CA GLY A 12 7.59 3.41 -7.26
C GLY A 12 6.67 3.57 -6.06
N VAL A 13 7.25 3.50 -4.86
CA VAL A 13 6.52 3.65 -3.60
C VAL A 13 7.14 4.79 -2.80
N ILE A 14 6.29 5.75 -2.42
CA ILE A 14 6.67 6.89 -1.59
C ILE A 14 6.18 6.65 -0.18
N ILE A 15 7.06 6.80 0.79
CA ILE A 15 6.77 6.61 2.22
C ILE A 15 6.34 7.95 2.81
N GLY A 16 5.11 8.00 3.34
CA GLY A 16 4.51 9.20 3.92
C GLY A 16 4.66 9.29 5.44
N ARG A 17 3.64 9.83 6.10
CA ARG A 17 3.64 10.00 7.56
C ARG A 17 3.52 8.66 8.28
N SER A 18 4.21 8.55 9.41
CA SER A 18 4.05 7.45 10.36
C SER A 18 3.06 7.80 11.47
N TYR A 19 2.20 6.86 11.84
CA TYR A 19 1.26 6.98 12.97
C TYR A 19 1.47 5.84 13.97
N GLY A 20 2.26 6.12 15.00
CA GLY A 20 2.49 5.19 16.11
C GLY A 20 1.21 4.83 16.87
N GLY A 21 1.11 3.59 17.34
CA GLY A 21 -0.01 3.09 18.14
C GLY A 21 -1.34 2.95 17.39
N LYS A 22 -1.37 3.18 16.07
CA LYS A 22 -2.55 2.95 15.22
C LYS A 22 -2.48 1.57 14.55
N SER A 23 -3.64 0.98 14.26
CA SER A 23 -3.75 -0.35 13.66
C SER A 23 -4.77 -0.36 12.53
N LEU A 24 -4.57 -1.22 11.52
CA LEU A 24 -5.54 -1.48 10.46
C LEU A 24 -6.71 -2.37 10.93
N GLY A 25 -6.61 -2.94 12.15
CA GLY A 25 -7.61 -3.82 12.74
C GLY A 25 -6.96 -4.98 13.49
N LYS A 26 -7.74 -5.65 14.36
CA LYS A 26 -7.26 -6.73 15.24
C LYS A 26 -6.61 -7.92 14.52
N THR A 27 -6.99 -8.18 13.27
CA THR A 27 -6.48 -9.30 12.45
C THR A 27 -5.33 -8.91 11.54
N SER A 28 -4.89 -7.64 11.56
CA SER A 28 -3.86 -7.16 10.66
C SER A 28 -2.45 -7.53 11.14
N ARG A 29 -1.64 -8.13 10.26
CA ARG A 29 -0.23 -8.46 10.51
C ARG A 29 0.71 -7.35 10.05
N THR A 30 1.91 -7.26 10.63
CA THR A 30 2.97 -6.39 10.11
C THR A 30 3.23 -6.70 8.64
N GLY A 31 3.31 -5.67 7.80
CA GLY A 31 3.43 -5.75 6.36
C GLY A 31 2.08 -5.80 5.62
N ALA A 32 0.94 -5.94 6.30
CA ALA A 32 -0.36 -5.84 5.65
C ALA A 32 -0.54 -4.45 5.04
N VAL A 33 -1.05 -4.39 3.81
CA VAL A 33 -1.26 -3.14 3.06
C VAL A 33 -2.75 -2.97 2.81
N LYS A 34 -3.28 -1.77 3.05
CA LYS A 34 -4.66 -1.42 2.73
C LYS A 34 -4.68 -0.22 1.80
N ILE A 35 -5.31 -0.39 0.64
CA ILE A 35 -5.62 0.71 -0.27
C ILE A 35 -6.74 1.56 0.36
N GLN A 36 -6.55 2.88 0.37
CA GLN A 36 -7.54 3.82 0.89
C GLN A 36 -8.38 4.43 -0.23
N ARG A 37 -7.75 4.81 -1.34
CA ARG A 37 -8.41 5.37 -2.54
C ARG A 37 -7.43 5.46 -3.72
N LYS A 38 -7.99 5.55 -4.93
CA LYS A 38 -7.28 6.04 -6.12
C LYS A 38 -7.10 7.55 -6.04
N GLN A 39 -5.99 8.04 -6.57
CA GLN A 39 -5.71 9.47 -6.73
C GLN A 39 -4.90 9.67 -8.01
N SER A 40 -4.85 10.89 -8.56
CA SER A 40 -4.06 11.16 -9.76
C SER A 40 -2.62 10.66 -9.62
N GLY A 41 -2.20 9.79 -10.55
CA GLY A 41 -0.86 9.22 -10.62
C GLY A 41 -0.60 8.02 -9.68
N GLY A 42 -1.64 7.47 -9.02
CA GLY A 42 -1.48 6.22 -8.27
C GLY A 42 -2.49 5.98 -7.15
N LEU A 43 -2.02 5.27 -6.11
CA LEU A 43 -2.86 4.78 -5.02
C LEU A 43 -2.39 5.34 -3.68
N LYS A 44 -3.34 5.89 -2.91
CA LYS A 44 -3.10 6.20 -1.50
C LYS A 44 -3.36 4.94 -0.67
N ALA A 45 -2.37 4.53 0.11
CA ALA A 45 -2.41 3.32 0.90
C ALA A 45 -1.76 3.51 2.28
N VAL A 46 -1.95 2.52 3.14
CA VAL A 46 -1.29 2.43 4.45
C VAL A 46 -0.80 1.00 4.67
N THR A 47 0.35 0.84 5.31
CA THR A 47 0.86 -0.46 5.74
C THR A 47 0.92 -0.56 7.26
N GLN A 48 0.59 -1.73 7.80
CA GLN A 48 0.77 -2.06 9.20
C GLN A 48 2.26 -2.29 9.48
N THR A 49 2.79 -1.61 10.47
CA THR A 49 4.15 -1.82 11.01
C THR A 49 4.07 -2.43 12.40
N ALA A 50 5.22 -2.85 12.94
CA ALA A 50 5.29 -3.31 14.33
C ALA A 50 4.92 -2.24 15.37
N LYS A 51 5.04 -0.94 15.02
CA LYS A 51 4.82 0.18 15.94
C LYS A 51 3.55 0.99 15.65
N GLY A 52 2.86 0.73 14.55
CA GLY A 52 1.73 1.54 14.12
C GLY A 52 1.40 1.43 12.63
N LEU A 53 0.89 2.50 12.03
CA LEU A 53 0.66 2.60 10.59
C LEU A 53 1.72 3.44 9.90
N GLN A 54 1.99 3.12 8.64
CA GLN A 54 2.83 3.91 7.76
C GLN A 54 2.07 4.25 6.49
N GLU A 55 1.97 5.52 6.14
CA GLU A 55 1.38 5.93 4.86
C GLU A 55 2.30 5.54 3.70
N LEU A 56 1.65 5.13 2.61
CA LEU A 56 2.27 4.83 1.34
C LEU A 56 1.53 5.59 0.24
N PHE A 57 2.27 6.11 -0.71
CA PHE A 57 1.72 6.47 -2.01
C PHE A 57 2.39 5.60 -3.08
N ILE A 58 1.59 4.75 -3.72
CA ILE A 58 2.08 3.81 -4.73
C ILE A 58 1.85 4.48 -6.08
N ARG A 59 2.93 4.93 -6.70
CA ARG A 59 2.87 5.53 -8.03
C ARG A 59 2.71 4.43 -9.06
N THR A 60 1.73 4.57 -9.93
CA THR A 60 1.44 3.60 -10.99
C THR A 60 1.67 4.20 -12.37
N GLU A 61 1.84 3.34 -13.35
CA GLU A 61 1.65 3.69 -14.75
C GLU A 61 0.22 4.15 -15.00
N ALA A 62 0.01 4.90 -16.08
CA ALA A 62 -1.31 5.40 -16.43
C ALA A 62 -2.25 4.24 -16.75
N ASN A 63 -3.42 4.20 -16.09
CA ASN A 63 -4.44 3.15 -16.23
C ASN A 63 -4.06 1.78 -15.64
N ALA A 64 -2.98 1.67 -14.87
CA ALA A 64 -2.57 0.43 -14.21
C ALA A 64 -3.16 0.28 -12.78
N GLU A 65 -3.89 1.28 -12.29
CA GLU A 65 -4.36 1.37 -10.90
C GLU A 65 -5.18 0.14 -10.47
N ASP A 66 -6.09 -0.32 -11.32
CA ASP A 66 -6.97 -1.46 -11.01
C ASP A 66 -6.20 -2.78 -10.88
N GLY A 67 -5.31 -3.08 -11.83
CA GLY A 67 -4.47 -4.29 -11.76
C GLY A 67 -3.55 -4.28 -10.54
N VAL A 68 -3.01 -3.12 -10.18
CA VAL A 68 -2.19 -2.97 -8.97
C VAL A 68 -3.02 -3.18 -7.70
N ILE A 69 -4.27 -2.70 -7.65
CA ILE A 69 -5.17 -2.95 -6.51
C ILE A 69 -5.40 -4.45 -6.34
N GLU A 70 -5.79 -5.14 -7.41
CA GLU A 70 -6.04 -6.59 -7.39
C GLU A 70 -4.80 -7.37 -6.93
N ALA A 71 -3.62 -7.02 -7.45
CA ALA A 71 -2.36 -7.65 -7.05
C ALA A 71 -2.04 -7.43 -5.56
N ILE A 72 -2.36 -6.26 -5.00
CA ILE A 72 -2.13 -5.94 -3.58
C ILE A 72 -3.09 -6.71 -2.68
N GLU A 73 -4.35 -6.87 -3.08
CA GLU A 73 -5.34 -7.66 -2.33
C GLU A 73 -4.94 -9.14 -2.25
N GLN A 74 -4.26 -9.66 -3.28
CA GLN A 74 -3.73 -11.03 -3.30
C GLN A 74 -2.44 -11.23 -2.47
N LEU A 75 -1.83 -10.18 -1.92
CA LEU A 75 -0.65 -10.31 -1.04
C LEU A 75 -0.99 -10.77 0.38
N HIS A 76 -2.28 -10.81 0.73
CA HIS A 76 -2.75 -11.05 2.11
C HIS A 76 -2.79 -12.52 2.48
#